data_AF-A0A4R9K3Z2-F1
#
_entry.id   AF-A0A4R9K3Z2-F1
#
_cell.length_a   1.000
_cell.length_b   1.000
_cell.length_c   1.000
_cell.angle_alpha   90.00
_cell.angle_beta   90.00
_cell.angle_gamma   90.00
#
_symmetry.space_group_name_H-M   'P 1'
#
loop_
_entity.id
_entity.type
_entity.pdbx_description
1 polymer ?
#
loop_
_entity_poly.entity_id
_entity_poly.type
_entity_poly.pdbx_seq_one_letter_code
_entity_poly.pdbx_strand_id
1 'polypeptide(L)'
;MNHFFFILFSTLISEDITCISTGILIQQGLLDPIVGVTACTLGIFIGDFLLYLTGKELHGFLRKRKSFQFLFESATYEKLSENLENNYARTIFLSRFMPGTRLPIYTFAGMISKSNLPFLLYTFVASVLWTPLMILISYYYGEAFKIFYESNQFYLFLFMCIGSLFLLYQILLFSIIKRRREEILLSISKISRLEFWPMWAFYIPLVPYVCYLMIRYGSIRNISISNPGIPFSGIANESKSEILSQLPKEYIAKFALIKYGNQKEIETQFENAIKENNFKFPLILKPDVGERGAGVKLIHSVKDLMPAILDSKVDCILQEYHPGPFELGIFYTRIPSENKGKIFSITDKIFPFVIGDEKRTLSELIVTHPRYRFQKEVFLTRLSKNLKYIPKEGEIYSLGFAGNHIQGCLFCDGAHLFTEILEAKIDTISKEFKGFFFGRYDIRYANVEDLKNGKNFKIIELNGAMSESTNLYDPKFSILKSYQILFKQWKTLFIISHMNLQLGQVPPTWKSFFDMMKEYNQYKKQIDPLAKSM
;
A
#
# COMPACT_ATOMS: atom_id res chain seq x y z
N MET A 1 60.48 10.43 3.82
CA MET A 1 60.09 11.28 4.99
C MET A 1 59.34 12.54 4.58
N ASN A 2 59.75 13.30 3.55
CA ASN A 2 59.09 14.57 3.20
C ASN A 2 57.59 14.46 2.87
N HIS A 3 57.18 13.41 2.14
CA HIS A 3 55.76 13.20 1.77
C HIS A 3 54.87 12.90 2.99
N PHE A 4 55.40 12.19 4.00
CA PHE A 4 54.65 11.81 5.19
C PHE A 4 54.20 13.03 5.99
N PHE A 5 55.15 13.92 6.33
CA PHE A 5 54.83 15.13 7.09
C PHE A 5 53.96 16.10 6.29
N PHE A 6 54.19 16.22 4.99
CA PHE A 6 53.35 17.06 4.13
C PHE A 6 51.88 16.62 4.18
N ILE A 7 51.61 15.33 3.92
CA ILE A 7 50.25 14.76 3.96
C ILE A 7 49.64 14.93 5.35
N LEU A 8 50.40 14.63 6.41
CA LEU A 8 49.96 14.79 7.79
C LEU A 8 49.48 16.22 8.05
N PHE A 9 50.28 17.24 7.71
CA PHE A 9 49.88 18.64 7.92
C PHE A 9 48.75 19.08 6.98
N SER A 10 48.69 18.57 5.75
CA SER A 10 47.58 18.86 4.83
C SER A 10 46.22 18.43 5.40
N THR A 11 46.16 17.32 6.15
CA THR A 11 44.89 16.89 6.79
C THR A 11 44.34 17.90 7.79
N LEU A 12 45.19 18.74 8.39
CA LEU A 12 44.77 19.78 9.33
C LEU A 12 44.11 20.97 8.62
N ILE A 13 44.43 21.18 7.33
CA ILE A 13 43.80 22.22 6.50
C ILE A 13 42.49 21.69 5.93
N SER A 14 42.55 20.52 5.28
CA SER A 14 41.39 19.87 4.72
C SER A 14 41.61 18.36 4.69
N GLU A 15 40.98 17.69 5.65
CA GLU A 15 41.01 16.24 5.73
C GLU A 15 40.50 15.58 4.44
N ASP A 16 39.32 15.99 3.98
CA ASP A 16 38.61 15.29 2.89
C ASP A 16 39.41 15.38 1.58
N ILE A 17 39.88 16.60 1.25
CA ILE A 17 40.72 16.82 0.07
C ILE A 17 42.02 16.01 0.19
N THR A 18 42.63 16.01 1.38
CA THR A 18 43.88 15.27 1.60
C THR A 18 43.70 13.76 1.43
N CYS A 19 42.61 13.17 1.94
CA CYS A 19 42.32 11.74 1.77
C CYS A 19 42.08 11.39 0.29
N ILE A 20 41.31 12.24 -0.42
CA ILE A 20 41.03 12.04 -1.84
C ILE A 20 42.31 12.13 -2.66
N SER A 21 43.10 13.20 -2.48
CA SER A 21 44.38 13.38 -3.17
C SER A 21 45.36 12.26 -2.85
N THR A 22 45.41 11.80 -1.60
CA THR A 22 46.27 10.68 -1.18
C THR A 22 45.87 9.39 -1.89
N GLY A 23 44.57 9.08 -1.99
CA GLY A 23 44.08 7.92 -2.75
C GLY A 23 44.45 7.97 -4.24
N ILE A 24 44.33 9.15 -4.86
CA ILE A 24 44.72 9.36 -6.27
C ILE A 24 46.24 9.20 -6.46
N LEU A 25 47.06 9.76 -5.58
CA LEU A 25 48.52 9.65 -5.66
C LEU A 25 49.01 8.21 -5.46
N ILE A 26 48.37 7.45 -4.57
CA ILE A 26 48.62 6.02 -4.40
C ILE A 26 48.24 5.27 -5.68
N GLN A 27 47.10 5.60 -6.28
CA GLN A 27 46.64 4.99 -7.53
C GLN A 27 47.61 5.22 -8.70
N GLN A 28 48.20 6.42 -8.78
CA GLN A 28 49.19 6.76 -9.79
C GLN A 28 50.58 6.16 -9.54
N GLY A 29 50.77 5.43 -8.43
CA GLY A 29 52.08 4.88 -8.03
C GLY A 29 53.07 5.93 -7.53
N LEU A 30 52.62 7.17 -7.27
CA LEU A 30 53.45 8.29 -6.83
C LEU A 30 53.66 8.32 -5.30
N LEU A 31 52.88 7.54 -4.56
CA LEU A 31 52.90 7.49 -3.11
C LEU A 31 52.75 6.05 -2.61
N ASP A 32 53.62 5.67 -1.67
CA ASP A 32 53.50 4.38 -0.99
C ASP A 32 52.17 4.31 -0.17
N PRO A 33 51.36 3.25 -0.32
CA PRO A 33 50.07 3.13 0.36
C PRO A 33 50.18 3.19 1.88
N ILE A 34 51.22 2.58 2.47
CA ILE A 34 51.41 2.54 3.92
C ILE A 34 51.72 3.95 4.40
N VAL A 35 52.63 4.66 3.71
CA VAL A 35 52.98 6.05 4.03
C VAL A 35 51.76 6.96 3.94
N GLY A 36 50.97 6.87 2.87
CA GLY A 36 49.80 7.71 2.67
C GLY A 36 48.70 7.47 3.72
N VAL A 37 48.32 6.21 3.93
CA VAL A 37 47.26 5.84 4.89
C VAL A 37 47.67 6.18 6.31
N THR A 38 48.91 5.88 6.72
CA THR A 38 49.38 6.18 8.08
C THR A 38 49.53 7.69 8.32
N ALA A 39 50.05 8.44 7.35
CA ALA A 39 50.16 9.90 7.44
C ALA A 39 48.78 10.57 7.57
N CYS A 40 47.81 10.17 6.73
CA CYS A 40 46.45 10.67 6.83
C CYS A 40 45.81 10.32 8.17
N THR A 41 45.91 9.05 8.60
CA THR A 41 45.27 8.58 9.84
C THR A 41 45.81 9.31 11.06
N LEU A 42 47.13 9.50 11.13
CA LEU A 42 47.78 10.20 12.23
C LEU A 42 47.48 11.70 12.22
N GLY A 43 47.53 12.36 11.05
CA GLY A 43 47.24 13.79 10.94
C GLY A 43 45.79 14.11 11.34
N ILE A 44 44.86 13.29 10.88
CA ILE A 44 43.46 13.31 11.27
C ILE A 44 43.28 13.14 12.78
N PHE A 45 43.92 12.12 13.35
CA PHE A 45 43.79 11.81 14.76
C PHE A 45 44.34 12.94 15.63
N ILE A 46 45.47 13.53 15.21
CA ILE A 46 46.05 14.72 15.83
C ILE A 46 45.08 15.90 15.72
N GLY A 47 44.48 16.13 14.55
CA GLY A 47 43.48 17.17 14.34
C GLY A 47 42.26 17.03 15.26
N ASP A 48 41.72 15.82 15.39
CA ASP A 48 40.62 15.52 16.31
C ASP A 48 41.01 15.78 17.77
N PHE A 49 42.24 15.43 18.15
CA PHE A 49 42.75 15.71 19.48
C PHE A 49 42.96 17.22 19.72
N LEU A 50 43.41 17.97 18.71
CA LEU A 50 43.52 19.43 18.80
C LEU A 50 42.14 20.07 19.01
N LEU A 51 41.09 19.61 18.31
CA LEU A 51 39.71 20.09 18.54
C LEU A 51 39.23 19.82 19.98
N TYR A 52 39.59 18.67 20.54
CA TYR A 52 39.30 18.37 21.93
C TYR A 52 40.07 19.29 22.90
N LEU A 53 41.36 19.52 22.66
CA LEU A 53 42.18 20.41 23.48
C LEU A 53 41.69 21.86 23.41
N THR A 54 41.32 22.37 22.23
CA THR A 54 40.74 23.71 22.11
C THR A 54 39.45 23.83 22.90
N GLY A 55 38.60 22.80 22.92
CA GLY A 55 37.43 22.73 23.79
C GLY A 55 37.77 22.85 25.28
N LYS A 56 38.83 22.16 25.71
CA LYS A 56 39.29 22.17 27.11
C LYS A 56 39.86 23.54 27.51
N GLU A 57 40.65 24.16 26.65
CA GLU A 57 41.17 25.52 26.85
C GLU A 57 40.05 26.56 26.83
N LEU A 58 39.10 26.43 25.89
CA LEU A 58 37.95 27.31 25.77
C LEU A 58 37.07 27.23 27.02
N HIS A 59 36.85 26.05 27.59
CA HIS A 59 36.16 25.92 28.88
C HIS A 59 36.87 26.68 29.99
N GLY A 60 38.19 26.49 30.13
CA GLY A 60 39.00 27.21 31.13
C GLY A 60 39.00 28.73 30.94
N PHE A 61 39.01 29.20 29.69
CA PHE A 61 39.00 30.62 29.34
C PHE A 61 37.63 31.27 29.56
N LEU A 62 36.54 30.64 29.09
CA LEU A 62 35.18 31.17 29.19
C LEU A 62 34.69 31.16 30.64
N ARG A 63 35.01 30.13 31.43
CA ARG A 63 34.58 30.04 32.84
C ARG A 63 35.20 31.12 33.72
N LYS A 64 36.41 31.61 33.39
CA LYS A 64 37.08 32.71 34.11
C LYS A 64 36.47 34.08 33.84
N ARG A 65 35.65 34.23 32.79
CA ARG A 65 35.01 35.50 32.42
C ARG A 65 33.56 35.52 32.87
N LYS A 66 33.22 36.41 33.81
CA LYS A 66 31.84 36.56 34.34
C LYS A 66 30.79 36.72 33.23
N SER A 67 31.13 37.40 32.14
CA SER A 67 30.24 37.63 30.99
C SER A 67 29.77 36.36 30.27
N PHE A 68 30.43 35.22 30.46
CA PHE A 68 30.14 33.95 29.77
C PHE A 68 29.67 32.83 30.71
N GLN A 69 29.52 33.10 32.01
CA GLN A 69 29.06 32.10 32.99
C GLN A 69 27.63 31.61 32.69
N PHE A 70 26.77 32.49 32.17
CA PHE A 70 25.39 32.16 31.80
C PHE A 70 25.27 31.01 30.77
N LEU A 71 26.30 30.77 29.95
CA LEU A 71 26.29 29.67 28.96
C LEU A 71 26.37 28.30 29.64
N PHE A 72 27.14 28.19 30.72
CA PHE A 72 27.35 26.95 31.47
C PHE A 72 26.21 26.65 32.44
N GLU A 73 25.48 27.68 32.87
CA GLU A 73 24.29 27.58 33.73
C GLU A 73 22.99 27.39 32.92
N SER A 74 23.09 27.33 31.58
CA SER A 74 21.92 27.14 30.73
C SER A 74 21.41 25.70 30.77
N ALA A 75 20.09 25.52 30.83
CA ALA A 75 19.45 24.20 30.74
C ALA A 75 19.83 23.44 29.46
N THR A 76 20.19 24.15 28.39
CA THR A 76 20.69 23.58 27.14
C THR A 76 22.07 22.92 27.31
N TYR A 77 22.98 23.56 28.05
CA TYR A 77 24.31 23.03 28.32
C TYR A 77 24.23 21.77 29.18
N GLU A 78 23.43 21.78 30.25
CA GLU A 78 23.20 20.61 31.11
C GLU A 78 22.64 19.42 30.31
N LYS A 79 21.59 19.66 29.51
CA LYS A 79 20.98 18.62 28.68
C LYS A 79 21.94 18.06 27.64
N LEU A 80 22.77 18.89 27.00
CA LEU A 80 23.76 18.42 26.04
C LEU A 80 24.88 17.64 26.71
N SER A 81 25.30 18.08 27.90
CA SER A 81 26.30 17.37 28.72
C SER A 81 25.80 15.99 29.10
N GLU A 82 24.63 15.89 29.73
CA GLU A 82 24.03 14.62 30.15
C GLU A 82 23.85 13.64 28.98
N ASN A 83 23.35 14.13 27.83
CA ASN A 83 23.18 13.31 26.63
C ASN A 83 24.51 12.79 26.08
N LEU A 84 25.53 13.64 26.04
CA LEU A 84 26.86 13.24 25.60
C LEU A 84 27.48 12.26 26.60
N GLU A 85 27.31 12.46 27.91
CA GLU A 85 27.85 11.57 28.92
C GLU A 85 27.25 10.17 28.87
N ASN A 86 25.93 10.08 28.74
CA ASN A 86 25.18 8.82 28.66
C ASN A 86 25.54 8.01 27.40
N ASN A 87 26.00 8.67 26.34
CA ASN A 87 26.30 8.03 25.05
C ASN A 87 27.73 8.29 24.55
N TYR A 88 28.67 8.62 25.45
CA TYR A 88 29.96 9.23 25.10
C TYR A 88 30.71 8.48 24.00
N ALA A 89 30.92 7.17 24.18
CA ALA A 89 31.61 6.32 23.20
C ALA A 89 30.94 6.36 21.82
N ARG A 90 29.62 6.19 21.80
CA ARG A 90 28.83 6.14 20.59
C ARG A 90 28.80 7.48 19.87
N THR A 91 28.65 8.58 20.60
CA THR A 91 28.57 9.92 20.03
C THR A 91 29.90 10.35 19.43
N ILE A 92 31.02 10.17 20.15
CA ILE A 92 32.37 10.48 19.65
C ILE A 92 32.73 9.62 18.44
N PHE A 93 32.42 8.32 18.49
CA PHE A 93 32.68 7.42 17.36
C PHE A 93 31.83 7.77 16.14
N LEU A 94 30.51 7.94 16.30
CA LEU A 94 29.59 8.16 15.18
C LEU A 94 29.73 9.55 14.56
N SER A 95 30.14 10.57 15.32
CA SER A 95 30.36 11.91 14.76
C SER A 95 31.41 11.92 13.65
N ARG A 96 32.34 10.97 13.66
CA ARG A 96 33.34 10.80 12.58
C ARG A 96 32.70 10.51 11.22
N PHE A 97 31.60 9.75 11.22
CA PHE A 97 30.90 9.31 10.02
C PHE A 97 29.79 10.28 9.58
N MET A 98 29.61 11.39 10.30
CA MET A 98 28.57 12.38 10.05
C MET A 98 29.18 13.73 9.67
N PRO A 99 29.02 14.19 8.41
CA PRO A 99 29.55 15.47 7.95
C PRO A 99 29.14 16.65 8.83
N GLY A 100 30.09 17.53 9.15
CA GLY A 100 29.86 18.76 9.92
C GLY A 100 29.68 18.59 11.43
N THR A 101 29.59 17.36 11.96
CA THR A 101 29.29 17.15 13.39
C THR A 101 30.54 17.08 14.30
N ARG A 102 31.71 16.75 13.73
CA ARG A 102 32.96 16.56 14.50
C ARG A 102 33.41 17.81 15.25
N LEU A 103 33.49 18.94 14.56
CA LEU A 103 33.94 20.20 15.14
C LEU A 103 33.13 20.57 16.39
N PRO A 104 31.78 20.65 16.34
CA PRO A 104 31.01 20.98 17.52
C PRO A 104 31.07 19.89 18.60
N ILE A 105 30.99 18.60 18.23
CA ILE A 105 30.96 17.50 19.21
C ILE A 105 32.29 17.33 19.93
N TYR A 106 33.42 17.35 19.23
CA TYR A 106 34.75 17.15 19.83
C TYR A 106 35.18 18.35 20.68
N THR A 107 34.90 19.57 20.22
CA THR A 107 35.13 20.78 21.01
C THR A 107 34.27 20.75 22.27
N PHE A 108 32.99 20.40 22.16
CA PHE A 108 32.09 20.29 23.31
C PHE A 108 32.49 19.17 24.28
N ALA A 109 32.96 18.02 23.78
CA ALA A 109 33.50 16.94 24.58
C ALA A 109 34.74 17.38 25.39
N GLY A 110 35.59 18.23 24.79
CA GLY A 110 36.71 18.89 25.47
C GLY A 110 36.24 19.83 26.57
N MET A 111 35.16 20.58 26.34
CA MET A 111 34.60 21.49 27.33
C MET A 111 34.05 20.77 28.58
N ILE A 112 33.48 19.58 28.43
CA ILE A 112 32.93 18.78 29.54
C ILE A 112 34.05 18.11 30.37
N SER A 113 35.32 18.22 29.93
CA SER A 113 36.51 17.84 30.72
C SER A 113 36.53 16.38 31.21
N LYS A 114 36.10 15.42 30.37
CA LYS A 114 36.37 14.01 30.66
C LYS A 114 37.88 13.71 30.61
N SER A 115 38.28 12.56 31.16
CA SER A 115 39.65 12.07 30.98
C SER A 115 39.99 11.97 29.48
N ASN A 116 41.23 12.32 29.10
CA ASN A 116 41.65 12.38 27.70
C ASN A 116 41.65 10.99 27.02
N LEU A 117 41.80 9.92 27.81
CA LEU A 117 42.06 8.57 27.30
C LEU A 117 40.85 7.96 26.55
N PRO A 118 39.61 7.97 27.07
CA PRO A 118 38.44 7.54 26.32
C PRO A 118 38.26 8.27 24.98
N PHE A 119 38.46 9.59 24.96
CA PHE A 119 38.37 10.36 23.71
C PHE A 119 39.38 9.86 22.68
N LEU A 120 40.66 9.80 23.07
CA LEU A 120 41.75 9.34 22.22
C LEU A 120 41.51 7.92 21.69
N LEU A 121 41.03 6.99 22.53
CA LEU A 121 40.74 5.63 22.10
C LEU A 121 39.64 5.58 21.04
N TYR A 122 38.50 6.26 21.28
CA TYR A 122 37.38 6.24 20.34
C TYR A 122 37.68 6.96 19.04
N THR A 123 38.37 8.11 19.08
CA THR A 123 38.76 8.84 17.87
C THR A 123 39.86 8.14 17.10
N PHE A 124 40.81 7.45 17.77
CA PHE A 124 41.83 6.66 17.10
C PHE A 124 41.20 5.50 16.32
N VAL A 125 40.34 4.71 16.98
CA VAL A 125 39.62 3.59 16.33
C VAL A 125 38.76 4.11 15.18
N ALA A 126 38.03 5.22 15.38
CA ALA A 126 37.22 5.82 14.32
C ALA A 126 38.07 6.28 13.13
N SER A 127 39.25 6.88 13.38
CA SER A 127 40.18 7.33 12.33
C SER A 127 40.80 6.16 11.57
N VAL A 128 41.24 5.12 12.26
CA VAL A 128 41.79 3.89 11.66
C VAL A 128 40.76 3.18 10.78
N LEU A 129 39.46 3.30 11.07
CA LEU A 129 38.40 2.73 10.23
C LEU A 129 38.03 3.65 9.06
N TRP A 130 37.85 4.94 9.31
CA TRP A 130 37.36 5.91 8.34
C TRP A 130 38.40 6.28 7.28
N THR A 131 39.63 6.52 7.69
CA THR A 131 40.66 7.06 6.80
C THR A 131 41.07 6.08 5.69
N PRO A 132 41.37 4.79 5.98
CA PRO A 132 41.64 3.83 4.91
C PRO A 132 40.44 3.65 3.98
N LEU A 133 39.21 3.67 4.53
CA LEU A 133 37.99 3.56 3.72
C LEU A 133 37.87 4.72 2.72
N MET A 134 38.09 5.96 3.16
CA MET A 134 38.06 7.13 2.27
C MET A 134 39.15 7.10 1.20
N ILE A 135 40.36 6.67 1.57
CA ILE A 135 41.47 6.53 0.62
C ILE A 135 41.17 5.42 -0.40
N LEU A 136 40.63 4.28 0.03
CA LEU A 136 40.24 3.17 -0.85
C LEU A 136 39.11 3.56 -1.82
N ILE A 137 38.06 4.22 -1.32
CA ILE A 137 36.99 4.75 -2.18
C ILE A 137 37.59 5.70 -3.23
N SER A 138 38.48 6.61 -2.80
CA SER A 138 39.12 7.56 -3.71
C SER A 138 40.03 6.89 -4.74
N TYR A 139 40.75 5.84 -4.34
CA TYR A 139 41.58 5.02 -5.22
C TYR A 139 40.74 4.39 -6.35
N TYR A 140 39.68 3.65 -6.00
CA TYR A 140 38.85 2.94 -6.99
C TYR A 140 37.99 3.88 -7.83
N TYR A 141 37.39 4.92 -7.23
CA TYR A 141 36.64 5.91 -8.00
C TYR A 141 37.55 6.76 -8.87
N GLY A 142 38.80 7.03 -8.46
CA GLY A 142 39.79 7.71 -9.27
C GLY A 142 40.19 6.91 -10.51
N GLU A 143 40.40 5.59 -10.34
CA GLU A 143 40.66 4.68 -11.46
C GLU A 143 39.46 4.60 -12.42
N ALA A 144 38.25 4.42 -11.88
CA ALA A 144 37.03 4.42 -12.68
C ALA A 144 36.83 5.75 -13.42
N PHE A 145 37.02 6.89 -12.73
CA PHE A 145 36.93 8.20 -13.35
C PHE A 145 37.88 8.32 -14.55
N LYS A 146 39.14 7.89 -14.40
CA LYS A 146 40.12 7.93 -15.49
C LYS A 146 39.64 7.10 -16.69
N ILE A 147 39.23 5.85 -16.47
CA ILE A 147 38.74 4.95 -17.52
C ILE A 147 37.54 5.57 -18.25
N PHE A 148 36.54 6.04 -17.53
CA PHE A 148 35.31 6.58 -18.12
C PHE A 148 35.50 7.96 -18.75
N TYR A 149 36.45 8.76 -18.25
CA TYR A 149 36.83 10.04 -18.84
C TYR A 149 37.57 9.85 -20.16
N GLU A 150 38.58 8.97 -20.19
CA GLU A 150 39.33 8.63 -21.41
C GLU A 150 38.45 7.97 -22.48
N SER A 151 37.42 7.21 -22.07
CA SER A 151 36.45 6.59 -22.98
C SER A 151 35.28 7.50 -23.39
N ASN A 152 35.29 8.79 -23.03
CA ASN A 152 34.21 9.76 -23.26
C ASN A 152 32.82 9.31 -22.75
N GLN A 153 32.78 8.46 -21.71
CA GLN A 153 31.57 7.92 -21.06
C GLN A 153 31.32 8.53 -19.68
N PHE A 154 31.68 9.80 -19.49
CA PHE A 154 31.60 10.49 -18.20
C PHE A 154 30.19 10.45 -17.57
N TYR A 155 29.12 10.56 -18.38
CA TYR A 155 27.75 10.47 -17.87
C TYR A 155 27.38 9.09 -17.31
N LEU A 156 27.92 8.01 -17.88
CA LEU A 156 27.72 6.66 -17.36
C LEU A 156 28.40 6.49 -16.01
N PHE A 157 29.62 7.00 -15.87
CA PHE A 157 30.31 7.07 -14.57
C PHE A 157 29.48 7.81 -13.53
N LEU A 158 28.98 9.02 -13.86
CA LEU A 158 28.15 9.79 -12.94
C LEU A 158 26.89 9.01 -12.52
N PHE A 159 26.23 8.33 -13.46
CA PHE A 159 25.07 7.50 -13.18
C PHE A 159 25.40 6.35 -12.22
N MET A 160 26.51 5.63 -12.44
CA MET A 160 26.95 4.55 -11.54
C MET A 160 27.35 5.05 -10.15
N CYS A 161 27.99 6.23 -10.07
CA CYS A 161 28.30 6.89 -8.81
C CYS A 161 27.04 7.25 -8.03
N ILE A 162 26.04 7.85 -8.69
CA ILE A 162 24.76 8.17 -8.06
C ILE A 162 24.03 6.88 -7.63
N GLY A 163 24.02 5.86 -8.49
CA GLY A 163 23.39 4.57 -8.21
C GLY A 163 24.01 3.84 -7.01
N SER A 164 25.34 3.82 -6.93
CA SER A 164 26.08 3.21 -5.80
C SER A 164 25.85 3.97 -4.49
N LEU A 165 25.88 5.31 -4.51
CA LEU A 165 25.55 6.14 -3.34
C LEU A 165 24.10 5.95 -2.90
N PHE A 166 23.16 5.89 -3.84
CA PHE A 166 21.76 5.61 -3.54
C PHE A 166 21.58 4.21 -2.92
N LEU A 167 22.24 3.19 -3.44
CA LEU A 167 22.19 1.84 -2.90
C LEU A 167 22.77 1.79 -1.48
N LEU A 168 23.91 2.44 -1.25
CA LEU A 168 24.52 2.54 0.07
C LEU A 168 23.57 3.24 1.07
N TYR A 169 22.94 4.35 0.65
CA TYR A 169 21.92 5.04 1.44
C TYR A 169 20.74 4.12 1.79
N GLN A 170 20.25 3.32 0.84
CA GLN A 170 19.19 2.34 1.07
C GLN A 170 19.60 1.26 2.08
N ILE A 171 20.82 0.72 1.96
CA ILE A 171 21.39 -0.28 2.88
C ILE A 171 21.54 0.29 4.28
N LEU A 172 22.03 1.54 4.40
CA LEU A 172 22.18 2.22 5.69
C LEU A 172 20.81 2.43 6.35
N LEU A 173 19.81 2.91 5.60
CA LEU A 173 18.46 3.08 6.15
C LEU A 173 17.81 1.75 6.52
N PHE A 174 18.05 0.68 5.76
CA PHE A 174 17.63 -0.66 6.13
C PHE A 174 18.30 -1.11 7.45
N SER A 175 19.60 -0.92 7.59
CA SER A 175 20.36 -1.38 8.77
C SER A 175 19.97 -0.61 10.04
N ILE A 176 19.79 0.70 9.93
CA ILE A 176 19.53 1.59 11.07
C ILE A 176 18.05 1.58 11.47
N ILE A 177 17.13 1.66 10.50
CA ILE A 177 15.70 1.88 10.78
C ILE A 177 14.97 0.53 10.84
N LYS A 178 14.68 0.03 12.05
CA LYS A 178 13.92 -1.21 12.28
C LYS A 178 12.60 -1.25 11.50
N ARG A 179 11.84 -0.16 11.52
CA ARG A 179 10.57 -0.02 10.79
C ARG A 179 10.72 -0.30 9.29
N ARG A 180 11.79 0.19 8.66
CA ARG A 180 12.06 0.00 7.24
C ARG A 180 12.36 -1.46 6.90
N ARG A 181 13.04 -2.19 7.79
CA ARG A 181 13.26 -3.64 7.65
C ARG A 181 11.95 -4.40 7.66
N GLU A 182 11.08 -4.10 8.62
CA GLU A 182 9.76 -4.73 8.73
C GLU A 182 8.90 -4.46 7.49
N GLU A 183 8.91 -3.22 6.97
CA GLU A 183 8.19 -2.85 5.75
C GLU A 183 8.71 -3.59 4.50
N ILE A 184 10.03 -3.75 4.37
CA ILE A 184 10.63 -4.49 3.24
C ILE A 184 10.34 -5.99 3.35
N LEU A 185 10.53 -6.59 4.52
CA LEU A 185 10.21 -8.00 4.75
C LEU A 185 8.73 -8.29 4.50
N LEU A 186 7.86 -7.39 4.93
CA LEU A 186 6.43 -7.46 4.63
C LEU A 186 6.20 -7.39 3.12
N SER A 187 6.84 -6.45 2.41
CA SER A 187 6.71 -6.31 0.96
C SER A 187 7.20 -7.55 0.20
N ILE A 188 8.32 -8.14 0.59
CA ILE A 188 8.82 -9.41 0.03
C ILE A 188 7.81 -10.53 0.25
N SER A 189 7.21 -10.61 1.44
CA SER A 189 6.21 -11.64 1.72
C SER A 189 4.91 -11.49 0.92
N LYS A 190 4.64 -10.31 0.32
CA LYS A 190 3.54 -10.12 -0.64
C LYS A 190 3.80 -10.73 -2.02
N ILE A 191 5.06 -10.91 -2.42
CA ILE A 191 5.42 -11.40 -3.77
C ILE A 191 4.77 -12.78 -4.02
N SER A 192 4.77 -13.65 -3.03
CA SER A 192 4.14 -14.98 -3.12
C SER A 192 2.61 -14.98 -2.98
N ARG A 193 1.98 -13.83 -2.69
CA ARG A 193 0.56 -13.70 -2.36
C ARG A 193 -0.14 -12.81 -3.36
N LEU A 194 -0.73 -13.43 -4.38
CA LEU A 194 -1.38 -12.74 -5.49
C LEU A 194 -2.46 -11.75 -5.03
N GLU A 195 -3.19 -12.04 -3.94
CA GLU A 195 -4.21 -11.16 -3.34
C GLU A 195 -3.67 -9.76 -2.95
N PHE A 196 -2.36 -9.60 -2.73
CA PHE A 196 -1.75 -8.32 -2.36
C PHE A 196 -0.95 -7.66 -3.48
N TRP A 197 -0.99 -8.20 -4.70
CA TRP A 197 -0.28 -7.60 -5.83
C TRP A 197 -0.94 -6.28 -6.24
N PRO A 198 -0.14 -5.28 -6.64
CA PRO A 198 -0.72 -4.09 -7.24
C PRO A 198 -1.40 -4.44 -8.56
N MET A 199 -2.52 -3.77 -8.85
CA MET A 199 -3.38 -4.06 -10.01
C MET A 199 -2.58 -4.14 -11.33
N TRP A 200 -1.67 -3.20 -11.57
CA TRP A 200 -0.88 -3.19 -12.80
C TRP A 200 -0.04 -4.47 -12.96
N ALA A 201 0.58 -4.98 -11.88
CA ALA A 201 1.40 -6.18 -11.93
C ALA A 201 0.53 -7.42 -12.16
N PHE A 202 -0.63 -7.48 -11.50
CA PHE A 202 -1.60 -8.56 -11.67
C PHE A 202 -2.12 -8.65 -13.11
N TYR A 203 -2.45 -7.53 -13.77
CA TYR A 203 -3.04 -7.55 -15.12
C TYR A 203 -2.02 -7.59 -16.26
N ILE A 204 -0.73 -7.33 -16.06
CA ILE A 204 0.29 -7.37 -17.12
C ILE A 204 0.22 -8.68 -17.94
N PRO A 205 0.19 -9.89 -17.33
CA PRO A 205 0.13 -11.14 -18.08
C PRO A 205 -1.16 -11.33 -18.90
N LEU A 206 -2.24 -10.63 -18.52
CA LEU A 206 -3.51 -10.68 -19.24
C LEU A 206 -3.49 -9.87 -20.54
N VAL A 207 -2.73 -8.77 -20.60
CA VAL A 207 -2.69 -7.86 -21.76
C VAL A 207 -2.45 -8.59 -23.08
N PRO A 208 -1.38 -9.41 -23.26
CA PRO A 208 -1.15 -10.11 -24.53
C PRO A 208 -2.29 -11.08 -24.87
N TYR A 209 -2.91 -11.69 -23.86
CA TYR A 209 -4.04 -12.59 -24.07
C TYR A 209 -5.29 -11.85 -24.54
N VAL A 210 -5.58 -10.67 -23.97
CA VAL A 210 -6.67 -9.80 -24.44
C VAL A 210 -6.41 -9.32 -25.87
N CYS A 211 -5.17 -8.95 -26.23
CA CYS A 211 -4.82 -8.63 -27.61
C CYS A 211 -5.10 -9.80 -28.57
N TYR A 212 -4.76 -11.03 -28.16
CA TYR A 212 -5.11 -12.24 -28.91
C TYR A 212 -6.64 -12.42 -29.07
N LEU A 213 -7.40 -12.23 -27.98
CA LEU A 213 -8.86 -12.32 -28.02
C LEU A 213 -9.47 -11.25 -28.92
N MET A 214 -8.90 -10.04 -28.96
CA MET A 214 -9.33 -8.99 -29.89
C MET A 214 -9.11 -9.41 -31.35
N ILE A 215 -7.96 -9.98 -31.69
CA ILE A 215 -7.73 -10.49 -33.06
C ILE A 215 -8.75 -11.58 -33.42
N ARG A 216 -9.07 -12.46 -32.47
CA ARG A 216 -9.95 -13.61 -32.70
C ARG A 216 -11.44 -13.28 -32.74
N TYR A 217 -11.90 -12.39 -31.88
CA TYR A 217 -13.33 -12.13 -31.63
C TYR A 217 -13.77 -10.69 -32.00
N GLY A 218 -12.83 -9.84 -32.43
CA GLY A 218 -13.07 -8.49 -32.91
C GLY A 218 -12.62 -7.39 -31.95
N SER A 219 -13.27 -6.23 -32.00
CA SER A 219 -12.84 -5.06 -31.22
C SER A 219 -13.00 -5.27 -29.71
N ILE A 220 -12.14 -4.65 -28.88
CA ILE A 220 -12.32 -4.56 -27.43
C ILE A 220 -13.68 -3.94 -27.06
N ARG A 221 -14.23 -3.06 -27.92
CA ARG A 221 -15.57 -2.47 -27.73
C ARG A 221 -16.67 -3.51 -27.67
N ASN A 222 -16.48 -4.71 -28.22
CA ASN A 222 -17.49 -5.76 -28.20
C ASN A 222 -17.80 -6.21 -26.76
N ILE A 223 -16.90 -6.00 -25.79
CA ILE A 223 -17.20 -6.34 -24.39
C ILE A 223 -18.36 -5.52 -23.81
N SER A 224 -18.66 -4.34 -24.40
CA SER A 224 -19.76 -3.46 -23.96
C SER A 224 -21.14 -3.91 -24.42
N ILE A 225 -21.24 -5.03 -25.14
CA ILE A 225 -22.49 -5.68 -25.53
C ILE A 225 -22.58 -7.11 -24.97
N SER A 226 -21.77 -7.45 -23.96
CA SER A 226 -21.87 -8.75 -23.27
C SER A 226 -23.17 -8.89 -22.46
N ASN A 227 -23.69 -7.80 -21.92
CA ASN A 227 -24.97 -7.68 -21.22
C ASN A 227 -25.80 -6.53 -21.81
N PRO A 228 -26.53 -6.72 -22.92
CA PRO A 228 -27.33 -5.66 -23.54
C PRO A 228 -28.38 -5.01 -22.62
N GLY A 229 -28.78 -5.69 -21.54
CA GLY A 229 -29.72 -5.16 -20.54
C GLY A 229 -29.10 -4.20 -19.52
N ILE A 230 -27.78 -4.05 -19.52
CA ILE A 230 -27.05 -3.12 -18.65
C ILE A 230 -26.37 -2.08 -19.55
N PRO A 231 -26.48 -0.77 -19.26
CA PRO A 231 -25.76 0.26 -19.99
C PRO A 231 -24.25 -0.08 -20.12
N PHE A 232 -23.76 -0.09 -21.36
CA PHE A 232 -22.39 -0.50 -21.71
C PHE A 232 -21.95 -1.84 -21.10
N SER A 233 -22.90 -2.75 -20.87
CA SER A 233 -22.73 -4.04 -20.20
C SER A 233 -22.10 -3.99 -18.82
N GLY A 234 -22.01 -2.82 -18.19
CA GLY A 234 -21.38 -2.70 -16.89
C GLY A 234 -19.88 -2.41 -16.90
N ILE A 235 -19.41 -1.73 -17.94
CA ILE A 235 -18.01 -1.27 -18.00
C ILE A 235 -17.78 -0.01 -17.17
N ALA A 236 -18.80 0.85 -17.11
CA ALA A 236 -18.72 2.16 -16.48
C ALA A 236 -20.13 2.62 -16.09
N ASN A 237 -20.22 3.45 -15.05
CA ASN A 237 -21.45 4.13 -14.61
C ASN A 237 -22.64 3.18 -14.35
N GLU A 238 -22.39 2.02 -13.76
CA GLU A 238 -23.45 1.10 -13.35
C GLU A 238 -24.29 1.69 -12.21
N SER A 239 -25.56 2.02 -12.50
CA SER A 239 -26.55 2.31 -11.45
C SER A 239 -26.97 1.01 -10.78
N LYS A 240 -26.67 0.89 -9.49
CA LYS A 240 -27.06 -0.28 -8.70
C LYS A 240 -28.58 -0.39 -8.58
N SER A 241 -29.29 0.73 -8.48
CA SER A 241 -30.76 0.72 -8.34
C SER A 241 -31.44 0.26 -9.61
N GLU A 242 -30.98 0.71 -10.78
CA GLU A 242 -31.48 0.25 -12.08
C GLU A 242 -31.27 -1.26 -12.26
N ILE A 243 -30.06 -1.76 -11.98
CA ILE A 243 -29.75 -3.20 -12.08
C ILE A 243 -30.60 -4.02 -11.11
N LEU A 244 -30.68 -3.62 -9.83
CA LEU A 244 -31.43 -4.37 -8.82
C LEU A 244 -32.94 -4.37 -9.11
N SER A 245 -33.48 -3.29 -9.70
CA SER A 245 -34.91 -3.20 -10.05
C SER A 245 -35.34 -4.16 -11.16
N GLN A 246 -34.41 -4.67 -11.96
CA GLN A 246 -34.66 -5.65 -13.02
C GLN A 246 -34.63 -7.10 -12.50
N LEU A 247 -34.24 -7.32 -11.24
CA LEU A 247 -34.22 -8.64 -10.61
C LEU A 247 -35.55 -8.92 -9.88
N PRO A 248 -35.87 -10.21 -9.64
CA PRO A 248 -37.10 -10.57 -8.95
C PRO A 248 -37.05 -10.10 -7.49
N LYS A 249 -38.08 -9.34 -7.08
CA LYS A 249 -38.15 -8.66 -5.77
C LYS A 249 -37.99 -9.61 -4.57
N GLU A 250 -38.37 -10.87 -4.73
CA GLU A 250 -38.27 -11.88 -3.66
C GLU A 250 -36.81 -12.21 -3.28
N TYR A 251 -35.87 -12.10 -4.22
CA TYR A 251 -34.47 -12.45 -3.99
C TYR A 251 -33.58 -11.26 -3.69
N ILE A 252 -34.02 -10.02 -3.86
CA ILE A 252 -33.20 -8.84 -3.55
C ILE A 252 -33.40 -8.39 -2.10
N ALA A 253 -32.34 -7.85 -1.50
CA ALA A 253 -32.47 -7.06 -0.27
C ALA A 253 -33.26 -5.80 -0.61
N LYS A 254 -34.30 -5.49 0.17
CA LYS A 254 -35.16 -4.33 -0.07
C LYS A 254 -34.31 -3.07 -0.16
N PHE A 255 -34.62 -2.19 -1.10
CA PHE A 255 -33.84 -0.98 -1.31
C PHE A 255 -34.73 0.18 -1.77
N ALA A 256 -34.26 1.40 -1.53
CA ALA A 256 -34.83 2.64 -2.03
C ALA A 256 -33.71 3.56 -2.52
N LEU A 257 -33.93 4.20 -3.67
CA LEU A 257 -33.03 5.24 -4.19
C LEU A 257 -33.39 6.58 -3.51
N ILE A 258 -32.38 7.22 -2.92
CA ILE A 258 -32.46 8.56 -2.35
C ILE A 258 -31.64 9.48 -3.24
N LYS A 259 -32.32 10.38 -3.95
CA LYS A 259 -31.67 11.36 -4.81
C LYS A 259 -31.03 12.45 -3.97
N TYR A 260 -29.79 12.78 -4.31
CA TYR A 260 -29.12 13.92 -3.72
C TYR A 260 -29.80 15.22 -4.14
N GLY A 261 -29.95 16.14 -3.19
CA GLY A 261 -30.72 17.35 -3.35
C GLY A 261 -30.63 18.23 -2.12
N ASN A 262 -31.65 19.06 -1.89
CA ASN A 262 -31.68 19.84 -0.65
C ASN A 262 -32.02 18.95 0.56
N GLN A 263 -31.66 19.40 1.76
CA GLN A 263 -31.84 18.63 2.99
C GLN A 263 -33.29 18.17 3.21
N LYS A 264 -34.28 19.05 2.98
CA LYS A 264 -35.69 18.76 3.22
C LYS A 264 -36.23 17.69 2.25
N GLU A 265 -35.79 17.72 1.00
CA GLU A 265 -36.11 16.69 0.00
C GLU A 265 -35.53 15.34 0.38
N ILE A 266 -34.27 15.30 0.86
CA ILE A 266 -33.61 14.07 1.31
C ILE A 266 -34.36 13.48 2.51
N GLU A 267 -34.73 14.32 3.50
CA GLU A 267 -35.50 13.90 4.67
C GLU A 267 -36.86 13.29 4.25
N THR A 268 -37.58 13.97 3.35
CA THR A 268 -38.88 13.50 2.85
C THR A 268 -38.75 12.17 2.09
N GLN A 269 -37.75 12.04 1.20
CA GLN A 269 -37.47 10.80 0.48
C GLN A 269 -37.14 9.66 1.44
N PHE A 270 -36.36 9.93 2.49
CA PHE A 270 -35.99 8.93 3.47
C PHE A 270 -37.19 8.46 4.31
N GLU A 271 -38.01 9.38 4.82
CA GLU A 271 -39.21 9.03 5.58
C GLU A 271 -40.18 8.17 4.76
N ASN A 272 -40.39 8.54 3.50
CA ASN A 272 -41.19 7.76 2.56
C ASN A 272 -40.58 6.37 2.33
N ALA A 273 -39.26 6.30 2.11
CA ALA A 273 -38.58 5.03 1.90
C ALA A 273 -38.71 4.08 3.11
N ILE A 274 -38.56 4.58 4.34
CA ILE A 274 -38.75 3.80 5.57
C ILE A 274 -40.17 3.25 5.65
N LYS A 275 -41.18 4.10 5.39
CA LYS A 275 -42.59 3.74 5.49
C LYS A 275 -43.01 2.73 4.42
N GLU A 276 -42.65 2.97 3.17
CA GLU A 276 -43.04 2.13 2.03
C GLU A 276 -42.39 0.75 2.07
N ASN A 277 -41.13 0.67 2.50
CA ASN A 277 -40.38 -0.60 2.52
C ASN A 277 -40.48 -1.35 3.85
N ASN A 278 -41.05 -0.71 4.89
CA ASN A 278 -41.08 -1.17 6.27
C ASN A 278 -39.66 -1.53 6.75
N PHE A 279 -38.72 -0.59 6.57
CA PHE A 279 -37.32 -0.79 6.92
C PHE A 279 -37.11 -0.88 8.43
N LYS A 280 -36.18 -1.74 8.83
CA LYS A 280 -35.73 -1.90 10.22
C LYS A 280 -34.25 -1.60 10.29
N PHE A 281 -33.84 -0.88 11.33
CA PHE A 281 -32.43 -0.60 11.58
C PHE A 281 -31.69 -1.85 12.08
N PRO A 282 -30.38 -1.98 11.79
CA PRO A 282 -29.59 -1.06 10.98
C PRO A 282 -29.86 -1.18 9.47
N LEU A 283 -29.49 -0.15 8.70
CA LEU A 283 -29.61 -0.08 7.24
C LEU A 283 -28.26 0.19 6.59
N ILE A 284 -28.08 -0.20 5.33
CA ILE A 284 -26.91 0.12 4.53
C ILE A 284 -27.20 1.33 3.66
N LEU A 285 -26.34 2.34 3.74
CA LEU A 285 -26.30 3.45 2.80
C LEU A 285 -25.08 3.27 1.88
N LYS A 286 -25.28 3.29 0.57
CA LYS A 286 -24.20 3.19 -0.42
C LYS A 286 -24.47 4.07 -1.64
N PRO A 287 -23.45 4.63 -2.31
CA PRO A 287 -23.65 5.35 -3.57
C PRO A 287 -24.31 4.46 -4.64
N ASP A 288 -25.27 5.04 -5.38
CA ASP A 288 -25.96 4.33 -6.46
C ASP A 288 -24.96 3.89 -7.55
N VAL A 289 -24.09 4.81 -7.97
CA VAL A 289 -22.95 4.51 -8.84
C VAL A 289 -21.66 4.57 -8.02
N GLY A 290 -20.81 3.55 -8.14
CA GLY A 290 -19.56 3.46 -7.40
C GLY A 290 -19.08 2.03 -7.21
N GLU A 291 -17.79 1.85 -6.91
CA GLU A 291 -17.13 0.55 -6.86
C GLU A 291 -16.45 0.29 -5.52
N ARG A 292 -16.09 -0.98 -5.27
CA ARG A 292 -15.19 -1.38 -4.17
C ARG A 292 -15.67 -0.92 -2.79
N GLY A 293 -16.98 -0.88 -2.58
CA GLY A 293 -17.57 -0.49 -1.30
C GLY A 293 -17.19 0.92 -0.83
N ALA A 294 -16.72 1.80 -1.73
CA ALA A 294 -16.48 3.20 -1.41
C ALA A 294 -17.80 3.87 -0.99
N GLY A 295 -17.79 4.59 0.13
CA GLY A 295 -18.97 5.29 0.65
C GLY A 295 -20.03 4.39 1.31
N VAL A 296 -19.77 3.09 1.50
CA VAL A 296 -20.71 2.20 2.21
C VAL A 296 -20.69 2.51 3.72
N LYS A 297 -21.85 2.85 4.27
CA LYS A 297 -22.04 3.19 5.69
C LYS A 297 -23.16 2.34 6.29
N LEU A 298 -22.97 1.89 7.53
CA LEU A 298 -24.01 1.23 8.33
C LEU A 298 -24.72 2.31 9.16
N ILE A 299 -26.01 2.48 8.91
CA ILE A 299 -26.86 3.48 9.54
C ILE A 299 -27.64 2.80 10.66
N HIS A 300 -27.41 3.19 11.91
CA HIS A 300 -28.07 2.60 13.07
C HIS A 300 -29.36 3.33 13.45
N SER A 301 -29.50 4.59 13.03
CA SER A 301 -30.66 5.42 13.33
C SER A 301 -30.86 6.50 12.27
N VAL A 302 -32.04 7.13 12.28
CA VAL A 302 -32.36 8.30 11.44
C VAL A 302 -31.32 9.42 11.62
N LYS A 303 -30.78 9.60 12.83
CA LYS A 303 -29.80 10.66 13.13
C LYS A 303 -28.47 10.47 12.40
N ASP A 304 -28.11 9.22 12.09
CA ASP A 304 -26.84 8.90 11.42
C ASP A 304 -26.91 9.13 9.89
N LEU A 305 -28.12 9.22 9.34
CA LEU A 305 -28.34 9.31 7.89
C LEU A 305 -27.95 10.66 7.31
N MET A 306 -28.43 11.76 7.89
CA MET A 306 -28.26 13.09 7.31
C MET A 306 -26.79 13.48 7.15
N PRO A 307 -25.92 13.31 8.17
CA PRO A 307 -24.49 13.51 7.99
C PRO A 307 -23.89 12.57 6.92
N ALA A 308 -24.41 11.35 6.81
CA ALA A 308 -23.88 10.35 5.88
C ALA A 308 -24.17 10.67 4.40
N ILE A 309 -25.37 11.16 4.07
CA ILE A 309 -25.77 11.56 2.71
C ILE A 309 -25.18 12.92 2.32
N LEU A 310 -25.20 13.90 3.22
CA LEU A 310 -24.63 15.22 2.92
C LEU A 310 -23.11 15.15 2.64
N ASP A 311 -22.43 14.19 3.28
CA ASP A 311 -21.02 13.88 3.02
C ASP A 311 -20.81 13.18 1.66
N SER A 312 -21.75 12.36 1.20
CA SER A 312 -21.58 11.60 -0.06
C SER A 312 -21.74 12.46 -1.31
N LYS A 313 -22.59 13.49 -1.28
CA LYS A 313 -22.86 14.43 -2.39
C LYS A 313 -23.31 13.79 -3.71
N VAL A 314 -23.83 12.57 -3.64
CA VAL A 314 -24.29 11.77 -4.78
C VAL A 314 -25.54 10.99 -4.41
N ASP A 315 -26.27 10.54 -5.42
CA ASP A 315 -27.43 9.65 -5.25
C ASP A 315 -27.01 8.37 -4.50
N CYS A 316 -27.83 7.97 -3.53
CA CYS A 316 -27.53 6.85 -2.64
C CYS A 316 -28.67 5.85 -2.60
N ILE A 317 -28.32 4.58 -2.43
CA ILE A 317 -29.26 3.51 -2.12
C ILE A 317 -29.28 3.32 -0.61
N LEU A 318 -30.49 3.38 -0.04
CA LEU A 318 -30.79 2.86 1.27
C LEU A 318 -31.25 1.40 1.12
N GLN A 319 -30.51 0.45 1.69
CA GLN A 319 -30.75 -0.98 1.54
C GLN A 319 -30.90 -1.65 2.90
N GLU A 320 -31.80 -2.64 2.96
CA GLU A 320 -31.95 -3.58 4.07
C GLU A 320 -30.59 -4.20 4.46
N TYR A 321 -30.26 -4.15 5.75
CA TYR A 321 -29.13 -4.91 6.27
C TYR A 321 -29.55 -6.36 6.49
N HIS A 322 -28.98 -7.26 5.69
CA HIS A 322 -29.17 -8.70 5.91
C HIS A 322 -28.24 -9.19 7.03
N PRO A 323 -28.77 -9.73 8.15
CA PRO A 323 -27.97 -10.06 9.33
C PRO A 323 -27.16 -11.36 9.18
N GLY A 324 -27.46 -12.17 8.15
CA GLY A 324 -26.80 -13.46 7.91
C GLY A 324 -25.27 -13.32 7.93
N PRO A 325 -24.55 -14.18 8.69
CA PRO A 325 -23.12 -14.03 8.92
C PRO A 325 -22.28 -14.28 7.67
N PHE A 326 -22.89 -14.85 6.63
CA PHE A 326 -22.20 -15.25 5.41
C PHE A 326 -22.53 -14.34 4.23
N GLU A 327 -21.51 -14.07 3.43
CA GLU A 327 -21.62 -13.43 2.13
C GLU A 327 -20.82 -14.25 1.12
N LEU A 328 -21.29 -14.30 -0.12
CA LEU A 328 -20.57 -14.93 -1.21
C LEU A 328 -20.74 -14.14 -2.51
N GLY A 329 -19.86 -14.41 -3.47
CA GLY A 329 -19.98 -13.98 -4.85
C GLY A 329 -20.28 -15.17 -5.76
N ILE A 330 -21.39 -15.18 -6.50
CA ILE A 330 -21.63 -16.17 -7.57
C ILE A 330 -21.35 -15.51 -8.90
N PHE A 331 -20.33 -16.01 -9.61
CA PHE A 331 -20.07 -15.58 -10.97
C PHE A 331 -20.90 -16.42 -11.93
N TYR A 332 -21.83 -15.79 -12.65
CA TYR A 332 -22.75 -16.45 -13.57
C TYR A 332 -22.35 -16.15 -15.02
N THR A 333 -22.48 -17.16 -15.88
CA THR A 333 -22.27 -17.02 -17.32
C THR A 333 -23.32 -17.80 -18.10
N ARG A 334 -23.84 -17.24 -19.19
CA ARG A 334 -24.71 -17.92 -20.15
C ARG A 334 -24.38 -17.45 -21.56
N ILE A 335 -24.22 -18.39 -22.49
CA ILE A 335 -24.06 -18.03 -23.89
C ILE A 335 -25.41 -17.53 -24.42
N PRO A 336 -25.48 -16.40 -25.15
CA PRO A 336 -26.76 -15.81 -25.57
C PRO A 336 -27.70 -16.76 -26.34
N SER A 337 -27.15 -17.66 -27.13
CA SER A 337 -27.89 -18.69 -27.89
C SER A 337 -28.29 -19.92 -27.06
N GLU A 338 -27.80 -20.04 -25.82
CA GLU A 338 -28.06 -21.18 -24.95
C GLU A 338 -29.21 -20.91 -23.98
N ASN A 339 -30.04 -21.93 -23.80
CA ASN A 339 -31.16 -21.91 -22.85
C ASN A 339 -30.76 -22.18 -21.41
N LYS A 340 -29.50 -22.53 -21.13
CA LYS A 340 -29.02 -22.85 -19.77
C LYS A 340 -27.73 -22.09 -19.50
N GLY A 341 -27.70 -21.33 -18.43
CA GLY A 341 -26.49 -20.73 -17.88
C GLY A 341 -25.82 -21.64 -16.86
N LYS A 342 -24.66 -21.19 -16.37
CA LYS A 342 -23.85 -21.92 -15.41
C LYS A 342 -23.20 -21.00 -14.39
N ILE A 343 -22.95 -21.55 -13.21
CA ILE A 343 -22.09 -20.91 -12.22
C ILE A 343 -20.64 -21.13 -12.67
N PHE A 344 -19.98 -20.06 -13.10
CA PHE A 344 -18.58 -20.07 -13.47
C PHE A 344 -17.66 -20.27 -12.26
N SER A 345 -18.01 -19.64 -11.13
CA SER A 345 -17.31 -19.77 -9.86
C SER A 345 -18.19 -19.30 -8.69
N ILE A 346 -17.83 -19.74 -7.49
CA ILE A 346 -18.36 -19.20 -6.23
C ILE A 346 -17.17 -18.70 -5.42
N THR A 347 -17.27 -17.49 -4.89
CA THR A 347 -16.31 -16.91 -3.94
C THR A 347 -16.95 -16.88 -2.57
N ASP A 348 -16.38 -17.57 -1.60
CA ASP A 348 -16.76 -17.44 -0.20
C ASP A 348 -16.05 -16.22 0.41
N LYS A 349 -16.82 -15.31 1.03
CA LYS A 349 -16.30 -14.05 1.55
C LYS A 349 -16.25 -14.10 3.07
N ILE A 350 -15.04 -14.26 3.60
CA ILE A 350 -14.81 -14.39 5.04
C ILE A 350 -14.52 -12.99 5.61
N PHE A 351 -15.41 -12.52 6.49
CA PHE A 351 -15.22 -11.24 7.17
C PHE A 351 -14.02 -11.27 8.11
N PRO A 352 -13.24 -10.18 8.20
CA PRO A 352 -12.05 -10.17 9.02
C PRO A 352 -12.41 -10.13 10.51
N PHE A 353 -11.79 -10.98 11.31
CA PHE A 353 -11.96 -11.03 12.77
C PHE A 353 -10.65 -11.44 13.45
N VAL A 354 -10.48 -11.08 14.72
CA VAL A 354 -9.40 -11.59 15.58
C VAL A 354 -9.98 -12.35 16.75
N ILE A 355 -9.21 -13.29 17.28
CA ILE A 355 -9.55 -14.03 18.50
C ILE A 355 -8.71 -13.43 19.63
N GLY A 356 -9.37 -13.06 20.72
CA GLY A 356 -8.72 -12.54 21.93
C GLY A 356 -7.92 -13.58 22.67
N ASP A 357 -6.88 -13.11 23.35
CA ASP A 357 -5.94 -13.92 24.13
C ASP A 357 -5.65 -13.33 25.53
N GLU A 358 -6.48 -12.37 25.96
CA GLU A 358 -6.37 -11.62 27.23
C GLU A 358 -5.07 -10.84 27.44
N LYS A 359 -4.15 -10.84 26.47
CA LYS A 359 -2.80 -10.30 26.62
C LYS A 359 -2.53 -9.15 25.67
N ARG A 360 -2.93 -9.31 24.40
CA ARG A 360 -2.63 -8.36 23.34
C ARG A 360 -3.81 -7.43 23.09
N THR A 361 -3.49 -6.16 22.84
CA THR A 361 -4.45 -5.19 22.35
C THR A 361 -4.91 -5.53 20.93
N LEU A 362 -6.06 -5.00 20.50
CA LEU A 362 -6.54 -5.12 19.12
C LEU A 362 -5.48 -4.68 18.11
N SER A 363 -4.76 -3.58 18.39
CA SER A 363 -3.66 -3.12 17.55
C SER A 363 -2.57 -4.18 17.37
N GLU A 364 -2.12 -4.79 18.46
CA GLU A 364 -1.08 -5.82 18.44
C GLU A 364 -1.57 -7.09 17.73
N LEU A 365 -2.81 -7.52 17.98
CA LEU A 365 -3.42 -8.65 17.29
C LEU A 365 -3.46 -8.41 15.77
N ILE A 366 -3.85 -7.22 15.31
CA ILE A 366 -3.89 -6.86 13.88
C ILE A 366 -2.48 -6.82 13.26
N VAL A 367 -1.52 -6.14 13.91
CA VAL A 367 -0.16 -5.93 13.39
C VAL A 367 0.63 -7.24 13.34
N THR A 368 0.37 -8.17 14.26
CA THR A 368 1.02 -9.48 14.30
C THR A 368 0.28 -10.56 13.51
N HIS A 369 -0.97 -10.32 13.10
CA HIS A 369 -1.76 -11.31 12.37
C HIS A 369 -1.08 -11.74 11.06
N PRO A 370 -1.00 -13.04 10.71
CA PRO A 370 -0.33 -13.52 9.50
C PRO A 370 -0.86 -12.94 8.18
N ARG A 371 -2.13 -12.48 8.16
CA ARG A 371 -2.77 -11.86 7.00
C ARG A 371 -3.05 -10.36 7.19
N TYR A 372 -3.62 -9.95 8.32
CA TYR A 372 -4.15 -8.58 8.46
C TYR A 372 -3.05 -7.52 8.55
N ARG A 373 -1.84 -7.92 8.93
CA ARG A 373 -0.65 -7.06 8.88
C ARG A 373 -0.39 -6.42 7.50
N PHE A 374 -0.81 -7.06 6.41
CA PHE A 374 -0.67 -6.52 5.04
C PHE A 374 -1.61 -5.35 4.74
N GLN A 375 -2.70 -5.24 5.50
CA GLN A 375 -3.73 -4.22 5.37
C GLN A 375 -3.96 -3.48 6.71
N LYS A 376 -2.94 -3.49 7.61
CA LYS A 376 -3.07 -2.99 8.99
C LYS A 376 -3.62 -1.57 9.05
N GLU A 377 -3.17 -0.68 8.17
CA GLU A 377 -3.60 0.73 8.16
C GLU A 377 -5.11 0.88 7.97
N VAL A 378 -5.73 0.00 7.17
CA VAL A 378 -7.19 -0.03 6.95
C VAL A 378 -7.91 -0.32 8.27
N PHE A 379 -7.46 -1.33 9.00
CA PHE A 379 -8.06 -1.72 10.28
C PHE A 379 -7.75 -0.72 11.38
N LEU A 380 -6.51 -0.22 11.47
CA LEU A 380 -6.10 0.76 12.48
C LEU A 380 -6.86 2.08 12.34
N THR A 381 -7.10 2.53 11.11
CA THR A 381 -7.90 3.72 10.83
C THR A 381 -9.36 3.50 11.24
N ARG A 382 -9.96 2.39 10.79
CA ARG A 382 -11.36 2.05 11.08
C ARG A 382 -11.65 1.89 12.57
N LEU A 383 -10.73 1.24 13.29
CA LEU A 383 -10.88 0.90 14.72
C LEU A 383 -10.14 1.85 15.65
N SER A 384 -9.78 3.05 15.17
CA SER A 384 -8.95 4.04 15.89
C SER A 384 -9.41 4.30 17.34
N LYS A 385 -10.72 4.26 17.61
CA LYS A 385 -11.30 4.45 18.95
C LYS A 385 -11.10 3.25 19.90
N ASN A 386 -10.90 2.05 19.37
CA ASN A 386 -10.92 0.79 20.12
C ASN A 386 -9.54 0.09 20.14
N LEU A 387 -8.50 0.65 19.52
CA LEU A 387 -7.20 -0.03 19.34
C LEU A 387 -6.53 -0.55 20.62
N LYS A 388 -6.82 0.06 21.77
CA LYS A 388 -6.28 -0.33 23.08
C LYS A 388 -7.10 -1.40 23.80
N TYR A 389 -8.26 -1.77 23.26
CA TYR A 389 -9.08 -2.84 23.81
C TYR A 389 -8.31 -4.17 23.77
N ILE A 390 -8.39 -4.96 24.85
CA ILE A 390 -7.81 -6.29 24.98
C ILE A 390 -8.98 -7.28 25.00
N PRO A 391 -9.23 -8.02 23.90
CA PRO A 391 -10.33 -8.97 23.86
C PRO A 391 -10.04 -10.20 24.74
N LYS A 392 -11.10 -10.76 25.34
CA LYS A 392 -11.02 -11.93 26.22
C LYS A 392 -10.61 -13.20 25.49
N GLU A 393 -10.17 -14.21 26.22
CA GLU A 393 -9.74 -15.49 25.63
C GLU A 393 -10.91 -16.11 24.87
N GLY A 394 -10.71 -16.40 23.58
CA GLY A 394 -11.75 -16.93 22.71
C GLY A 394 -12.79 -15.92 22.23
N GLU A 395 -12.72 -14.65 22.63
CA GLU A 395 -13.60 -13.60 22.12
C GLU A 395 -13.33 -13.34 20.63
N ILE A 396 -14.36 -13.48 19.79
CA ILE A 396 -14.29 -13.13 18.37
C ILE A 396 -14.61 -11.64 18.22
N TYR A 397 -13.60 -10.84 17.89
CA TYR A 397 -13.76 -9.42 17.61
C TYR A 397 -13.76 -9.17 16.10
N SER A 398 -14.89 -8.68 15.57
CA SER A 398 -15.01 -8.33 14.15
C SER A 398 -14.18 -7.09 13.81
N LEU A 399 -13.36 -7.20 12.77
CA LEU A 399 -12.58 -6.08 12.24
C LEU A 399 -13.32 -5.32 11.14
N GLY A 400 -14.44 -5.83 10.64
CA GLY A 400 -15.22 -5.21 9.56
C GLY A 400 -16.43 -6.04 9.13
N PHE A 401 -17.40 -5.38 8.49
CA PHE A 401 -18.69 -5.96 8.10
C PHE A 401 -18.91 -6.07 6.58
N ALA A 402 -17.97 -5.54 5.78
CA ALA A 402 -18.10 -5.42 4.32
C ALA A 402 -17.35 -6.53 3.58
N GLY A 403 -18.00 -7.12 2.57
CA GLY A 403 -17.47 -8.23 1.76
C GLY A 403 -16.53 -7.76 0.64
N ASN A 404 -15.63 -6.83 0.94
CA ASN A 404 -14.66 -6.29 0.00
C ASN A 404 -13.23 -6.56 0.46
N HIS A 405 -12.39 -7.06 -0.45
CA HIS A 405 -10.99 -7.36 -0.21
C HIS A 405 -10.20 -6.17 0.31
N ILE A 406 -10.40 -4.97 -0.26
CA ILE A 406 -9.69 -3.74 0.18
C ILE A 406 -9.99 -3.42 1.65
N GLN A 407 -11.19 -3.79 2.12
CA GLN A 407 -11.63 -3.58 3.50
C GLN A 407 -11.18 -4.69 4.46
N GLY A 408 -10.45 -5.70 3.96
CA GLY A 408 -9.86 -6.78 4.74
C GLY A 408 -10.53 -8.15 4.60
N CYS A 409 -11.62 -8.23 3.84
CA CYS A 409 -12.32 -9.49 3.60
C CYS A 409 -11.42 -10.48 2.84
N LEU A 410 -11.39 -11.73 3.30
CA LEU A 410 -10.69 -12.81 2.64
C LEU A 410 -11.63 -13.45 1.61
N PHE A 411 -11.14 -13.63 0.40
CA PHE A 411 -11.86 -14.31 -0.67
C PHE A 411 -11.29 -15.73 -0.81
N CYS A 412 -12.16 -16.73 -0.65
CA CYS A 412 -11.82 -18.14 -0.80
C CYS A 412 -12.67 -18.77 -1.91
N ASP A 413 -12.18 -19.89 -2.45
CA ASP A 413 -12.95 -20.69 -3.38
C ASP A 413 -14.13 -21.37 -2.69
N GLY A 414 -15.33 -21.04 -3.18
CA GLY A 414 -16.60 -21.48 -2.65
C GLY A 414 -17.14 -22.73 -3.35
N ALA A 415 -16.33 -23.53 -4.04
CA ALA A 415 -16.83 -24.68 -4.80
C ALA A 415 -17.62 -25.68 -3.93
N HIS A 416 -17.34 -25.75 -2.63
CA HIS A 416 -18.09 -26.57 -1.68
C HIS A 416 -19.55 -26.14 -1.47
N LEU A 417 -19.92 -24.92 -1.87
CA LEU A 417 -21.29 -24.37 -1.84
C LEU A 417 -22.09 -24.69 -3.12
N PHE A 418 -21.42 -25.15 -4.18
CA PHE A 418 -22.06 -25.45 -5.44
C PHE A 418 -22.98 -26.67 -5.34
N THR A 419 -24.15 -26.56 -5.96
CA THR A 419 -25.07 -27.66 -6.27
C THR A 419 -25.76 -27.36 -7.60
N GLU A 420 -26.24 -28.40 -8.27
CA GLU A 420 -27.04 -28.22 -9.49
C GLU A 420 -28.36 -27.47 -9.23
N ILE A 421 -28.91 -27.61 -8.02
CA ILE A 421 -30.12 -26.92 -7.57
C ILE A 421 -29.86 -25.41 -7.46
N LEU A 422 -28.75 -25.02 -6.83
CA LEU A 422 -28.34 -23.62 -6.73
C LEU A 422 -28.07 -23.04 -8.12
N GLU A 423 -27.35 -23.77 -9.00
CA GLU A 423 -27.12 -23.33 -10.38
C GLU A 423 -28.42 -23.09 -11.14
N ALA A 424 -29.36 -24.04 -11.09
CA ALA A 424 -30.67 -23.90 -11.76
C ALA A 424 -31.48 -22.72 -11.19
N LYS A 425 -31.40 -22.47 -9.88
CA LYS A 425 -32.07 -21.33 -9.25
C LYS A 425 -31.46 -20.01 -9.71
N ILE A 426 -30.13 -19.87 -9.69
CA ILE A 426 -29.45 -18.66 -10.18
C ILE A 426 -29.73 -18.44 -11.66
N ASP A 427 -29.69 -19.50 -12.48
CA ASP A 427 -30.02 -19.41 -13.91
C ASP A 427 -31.45 -18.94 -14.16
N THR A 428 -32.41 -19.39 -13.34
CA THR A 428 -33.81 -18.92 -13.41
C THR A 428 -33.90 -17.43 -13.11
N ILE A 429 -33.26 -16.96 -12.03
CA ILE A 429 -33.21 -15.55 -11.65
C ILE A 429 -32.53 -14.71 -12.75
N SER A 430 -31.42 -15.18 -13.29
CA SER A 430 -30.67 -14.48 -14.34
C SER A 430 -31.45 -14.33 -15.65
N LYS A 431 -32.35 -15.27 -15.97
CA LYS A 431 -33.19 -15.21 -17.19
C LYS A 431 -34.31 -14.18 -17.11
N GLU A 432 -34.77 -13.84 -15.90
CA GLU A 432 -35.75 -12.76 -15.72
C GLU A 432 -35.15 -11.39 -16.05
N PHE A 433 -33.84 -11.22 -15.84
CA PHE A 433 -33.10 -10.05 -16.29
C PHE A 433 -32.84 -10.15 -17.80
N LYS A 434 -33.66 -9.44 -18.58
CA LYS A 434 -33.53 -9.38 -20.04
C LYS A 434 -32.17 -8.81 -20.45
N GLY A 435 -31.40 -9.57 -21.21
CA GLY A 435 -30.10 -9.14 -21.71
C GLY A 435 -28.95 -9.25 -20.70
N PHE A 436 -29.08 -10.05 -19.64
CA PHE A 436 -27.98 -10.40 -18.75
C PHE A 436 -27.43 -11.80 -19.03
N PHE A 437 -26.10 -11.90 -19.18
CA PHE A 437 -25.39 -13.11 -19.60
C PHE A 437 -24.09 -13.34 -18.85
N PHE A 438 -23.46 -12.31 -18.28
CA PHE A 438 -22.14 -12.39 -17.68
C PHE A 438 -22.02 -11.43 -16.51
N GLY A 439 -21.77 -11.93 -15.30
CA GLY A 439 -21.57 -11.05 -14.17
C GLY A 439 -21.49 -11.77 -12.82
N ARG A 440 -21.34 -10.98 -11.75
CA ARG A 440 -21.22 -11.48 -10.39
C ARG A 440 -22.36 -11.00 -9.51
N TYR A 441 -23.10 -11.95 -8.95
CA TYR A 441 -24.03 -11.72 -7.85
C TYR A 441 -23.27 -11.69 -6.53
N ASP A 442 -23.46 -10.65 -5.72
CA ASP A 442 -23.06 -10.65 -4.32
C ASP A 442 -24.30 -10.95 -3.48
N ILE A 443 -24.23 -12.00 -2.66
CA ILE A 443 -25.37 -12.61 -1.97
C ILE A 443 -25.06 -12.74 -0.47
N ARG A 444 -26.06 -12.43 0.36
CA ARG A 444 -26.08 -12.67 1.81
C ARG A 444 -27.02 -13.82 2.14
N TYR A 445 -26.64 -14.66 3.10
CA TYR A 445 -27.42 -15.80 3.52
C TYR A 445 -27.09 -16.19 4.98
N ALA A 446 -27.97 -16.98 5.62
CA ALA A 446 -27.81 -17.39 7.02
C ALA A 446 -27.51 -18.88 7.19
N ASN A 447 -28.00 -19.73 6.29
CA ASN A 447 -27.86 -21.17 6.36
C ASN A 447 -27.29 -21.72 5.05
N VAL A 448 -26.21 -22.51 5.15
CA VAL A 448 -25.51 -23.10 4.00
C VAL A 448 -26.39 -24.08 3.23
N GLU A 449 -27.19 -24.88 3.93
CA GLU A 449 -28.04 -25.90 3.31
C GLU A 449 -29.23 -25.25 2.57
N ASP A 450 -29.83 -24.21 3.14
CA ASP A 450 -30.85 -23.44 2.44
C ASP A 450 -30.31 -22.83 1.15
N LEU A 451 -29.12 -22.21 1.21
CA LEU A 451 -28.45 -21.66 0.04
C LEU A 451 -28.20 -22.74 -1.02
N LYS A 452 -27.65 -23.90 -0.63
CA LYS A 452 -27.43 -25.04 -1.53
C LYS A 452 -28.71 -25.53 -2.20
N ASN A 453 -29.85 -25.37 -1.54
CA ASN A 453 -31.16 -25.68 -2.10
C ASN A 453 -31.82 -24.51 -2.84
N GLY A 454 -31.09 -23.40 -3.06
CA GLY A 454 -31.58 -22.21 -3.75
C GLY A 454 -32.63 -21.43 -2.97
N LYS A 455 -32.56 -21.44 -1.63
CA LYS A 455 -33.54 -20.82 -0.72
C LYS A 455 -32.87 -19.84 0.24
N ASN A 456 -33.68 -18.95 0.81
CA ASN A 456 -33.35 -18.06 1.94
C ASN A 456 -32.03 -17.27 1.81
N PHE A 457 -31.79 -16.73 0.62
CA PHE A 457 -30.69 -15.81 0.36
C PHE A 457 -31.20 -14.48 -0.19
N LYS A 458 -30.38 -13.43 -0.05
CA LYS A 458 -30.65 -12.09 -0.58
C LYS A 458 -29.50 -11.58 -1.44
N ILE A 459 -29.80 -11.20 -2.67
CA ILE A 459 -28.92 -10.49 -3.59
C ILE A 459 -28.81 -9.05 -3.11
N ILE A 460 -27.57 -8.63 -2.82
CA ILE A 460 -27.26 -7.26 -2.37
C ILE A 460 -26.71 -6.41 -3.52
N GLU A 461 -26.10 -7.04 -4.52
CA GLU A 461 -25.49 -6.39 -5.69
C GLU A 461 -25.38 -7.38 -6.86
N LEU A 462 -25.49 -6.86 -8.08
CA LEU A 462 -25.21 -7.57 -9.31
C LEU A 462 -24.28 -6.69 -10.15
N ASN A 463 -23.13 -7.23 -10.52
CA ASN A 463 -22.08 -6.52 -11.26
C ASN A 463 -21.99 -7.09 -12.68
N GLY A 464 -21.81 -6.23 -13.70
CA GLY A 464 -21.75 -6.62 -15.10
C GLY A 464 -20.38 -7.10 -15.59
N ALA A 465 -20.00 -6.67 -16.80
CA ALA A 465 -18.88 -7.18 -17.59
C ALA A 465 -17.51 -7.02 -16.92
N MET A 466 -17.33 -5.96 -16.12
CA MET A 466 -16.07 -5.68 -15.44
C MET A 466 -15.96 -6.35 -14.07
N SER A 467 -16.97 -7.11 -13.65
CA SER A 467 -16.87 -7.93 -12.46
C SER A 467 -15.83 -9.02 -12.63
N GLU A 468 -15.08 -9.31 -11.56
CA GLU A 468 -14.08 -10.37 -11.56
C GLU A 468 -14.54 -11.57 -10.72
N SER A 469 -14.15 -12.75 -11.17
CA SER A 469 -14.25 -14.02 -10.45
C SER A 469 -13.28 -14.01 -9.26
N THR A 470 -13.72 -13.42 -8.16
CA THR A 470 -12.89 -13.10 -6.98
C THR A 470 -12.29 -14.30 -6.25
N ASN A 471 -12.76 -15.51 -6.49
CA ASN A 471 -12.14 -16.75 -5.98
C ASN A 471 -10.73 -16.96 -6.52
N LEU A 472 -10.34 -16.30 -7.61
CA LEU A 472 -8.98 -16.32 -8.11
C LEU A 472 -7.96 -15.76 -7.10
N TYR A 473 -8.42 -14.99 -6.10
CA TYR A 473 -7.59 -14.46 -5.02
C TYR A 473 -7.45 -15.41 -3.83
N ASP A 474 -7.99 -16.64 -3.91
CA ASP A 474 -7.83 -17.61 -2.82
C ASP A 474 -6.34 -17.82 -2.50
N PRO A 475 -5.88 -17.58 -1.26
CA PRO A 475 -4.49 -17.76 -0.88
C PRO A 475 -3.99 -19.21 -0.98
N LYS A 476 -4.91 -20.19 -1.13
CA LYS A 476 -4.59 -21.59 -1.38
C LYS A 476 -4.30 -21.89 -2.85
N PHE A 477 -4.66 -20.99 -3.77
CA PHE A 477 -4.40 -21.19 -5.19
C PHE A 477 -2.95 -20.85 -5.55
N SER A 478 -2.40 -21.63 -6.50
CA SER A 478 -1.16 -21.24 -7.16
C SER A 478 -1.42 -20.07 -8.10
N ILE A 479 -0.40 -19.25 -8.35
CA ILE A 479 -0.46 -18.13 -9.31
C ILE A 479 -0.98 -18.62 -10.67
N LEU A 480 -0.51 -19.79 -11.13
CA LEU A 480 -0.97 -20.40 -12.38
C LEU A 480 -2.48 -20.68 -12.37
N LYS A 481 -3.01 -21.24 -11.27
CA LYS A 481 -4.45 -21.54 -11.14
C LYS A 481 -5.29 -20.26 -11.19
N SER A 482 -4.85 -19.20 -10.51
CA SER A 482 -5.52 -17.89 -10.54
C SER A 482 -5.56 -17.30 -11.96
N TYR A 483 -4.44 -17.35 -12.70
CA TYR A 483 -4.41 -16.89 -14.10
C TYR A 483 -5.23 -17.77 -15.04
N GLN A 484 -5.30 -19.08 -14.81
CA GLN A 484 -6.19 -19.95 -15.58
C GLN A 484 -7.66 -19.53 -15.44
N ILE A 485 -8.10 -19.17 -14.22
CA ILE A 485 -9.45 -18.67 -13.96
C ILE A 485 -9.64 -17.32 -14.67
N LEU A 486 -8.70 -16.39 -14.50
CA LEU A 486 -8.75 -15.07 -15.13
C LEU A 486 -8.86 -15.18 -16.65
N PHE A 487 -7.99 -15.96 -17.30
CA PHE A 487 -8.00 -16.12 -18.75
C PHE A 487 -9.28 -16.82 -19.24
N LYS A 488 -9.77 -17.82 -18.50
CA LYS A 488 -11.05 -18.48 -18.83
C LYS A 488 -12.22 -17.51 -18.73
N GLN A 489 -12.24 -16.63 -17.72
CA GLN A 489 -13.25 -15.60 -17.57
C GLN A 489 -13.24 -14.64 -18.76
N TRP A 490 -12.07 -14.06 -19.08
CA TRP A 490 -11.93 -13.12 -20.19
C TRP A 490 -12.28 -13.74 -21.54
N LYS A 491 -11.85 -14.98 -21.79
CA LYS A 491 -12.26 -15.72 -22.99
C LYS A 491 -13.79 -15.87 -23.07
N THR A 492 -14.44 -16.17 -21.95
CA THR A 492 -15.90 -16.33 -21.87
C THR A 492 -16.61 -15.01 -22.16
N LEU A 493 -16.12 -13.90 -21.60
CA LEU A 493 -16.63 -12.55 -21.89
C LEU A 493 -16.59 -12.25 -23.39
N PHE A 494 -15.44 -12.47 -24.04
CA PHE A 494 -15.29 -12.24 -25.49
C PHE A 494 -16.20 -13.15 -26.33
N ILE A 495 -16.39 -14.41 -25.94
CA ILE A 495 -17.31 -15.33 -26.62
C ILE A 495 -18.76 -14.82 -26.53
N ILE A 496 -19.22 -14.45 -25.33
CA ILE A 496 -20.59 -13.94 -25.12
C ILE A 496 -20.81 -12.66 -25.94
N SER A 497 -19.86 -11.73 -25.88
CA SER A 497 -19.86 -10.51 -26.70
C SER A 497 -19.93 -10.77 -28.19
N HIS A 498 -19.15 -11.74 -28.68
CA HIS A 498 -19.16 -12.12 -30.09
C HIS A 498 -20.51 -12.73 -30.51
N MET A 499 -21.12 -13.55 -29.65
CA MET A 499 -22.44 -14.12 -29.90
C MET A 499 -23.53 -13.05 -29.93
N ASN A 500 -23.48 -12.08 -29.01
CA ASN A 500 -24.40 -10.94 -29.05
C ASN A 500 -24.23 -10.09 -30.31
N LEU A 501 -23.00 -9.90 -30.79
CA LEU A 501 -22.73 -9.24 -32.07
C LEU A 501 -23.38 -9.98 -33.24
N GLN A 502 -23.27 -11.31 -33.27
CA GLN A 502 -23.91 -12.15 -34.29
C GLN A 502 -25.45 -12.11 -34.21
N LEU A 503 -26.01 -11.90 -33.01
CA LEU A 503 -27.44 -11.70 -32.78
C LEU A 503 -27.91 -10.25 -33.07
N GLY A 504 -27.05 -9.41 -33.65
CA GLY A 504 -27.40 -8.07 -34.12
C GLY A 504 -27.21 -6.95 -33.10
N GLN A 505 -26.59 -7.21 -31.94
CA GLN A 505 -26.23 -6.15 -31.00
C GLN A 505 -25.11 -5.29 -31.57
N VAL A 506 -25.23 -3.97 -31.46
CA VAL A 506 -24.28 -3.03 -32.04
C VAL A 506 -23.38 -2.44 -30.95
N PRO A 507 -22.04 -2.66 -31.00
CA PRO A 507 -21.13 -2.03 -30.07
C PRO A 507 -21.06 -0.51 -30.32
N PRO A 508 -20.77 0.30 -29.30
CA PRO A 508 -20.69 1.75 -29.41
C PRO A 508 -19.58 2.15 -30.39
N THR A 509 -19.73 3.35 -30.96
CA THR A 509 -18.64 3.98 -31.73
C THR A 509 -17.43 4.22 -30.82
N TRP A 510 -16.23 4.34 -31.41
CA TRP A 510 -15.04 4.70 -30.63
C TRP A 510 -15.22 6.00 -29.85
N LYS A 511 -15.85 7.00 -30.46
CA LYS A 511 -16.18 8.27 -29.80
C LYS A 511 -17.03 8.03 -28.54
N SER A 512 -18.17 7.34 -28.68
CA SER A 512 -19.06 7.04 -27.56
C SER A 512 -18.36 6.21 -26.46
N PHE A 513 -17.51 5.26 -26.84
CA PHE A 513 -16.74 4.46 -25.90
C PHE A 513 -15.74 5.32 -25.10
N PHE A 514 -15.01 6.23 -25.76
CA PHE A 514 -14.08 7.14 -25.09
C PHE A 514 -14.78 8.19 -24.23
N ASP A 515 -15.90 8.73 -24.70
CA ASP A 515 -16.70 9.71 -23.96
C ASP A 515 -17.21 9.09 -22.64
N MET A 516 -17.76 7.87 -22.70
CA MET A 516 -18.15 7.11 -21.51
C MET A 516 -16.98 6.93 -20.52
N MET A 517 -15.80 6.50 -20.99
CA MET A 517 -14.64 6.32 -20.12
C MET A 517 -14.17 7.64 -19.48
N LYS A 518 -14.30 8.76 -20.21
CA LYS A 518 -13.95 10.09 -19.71
C LYS A 518 -14.93 10.55 -18.63
N GLU A 519 -16.23 10.38 -18.86
CA GLU A 519 -17.29 10.70 -17.89
C GLU A 519 -17.12 9.89 -16.60
N TYR A 520 -16.89 8.59 -16.72
CA TYR A 520 -16.64 7.72 -15.57
C TYR A 520 -15.39 8.16 -14.77
N ASN A 521 -14.30 8.51 -15.45
CA ASN A 521 -13.10 9.02 -14.78
C ASN A 521 -13.33 10.37 -14.08
N GLN A 522 -14.21 11.22 -14.60
CA GLN A 522 -14.61 12.47 -13.95
C GLN A 522 -15.48 12.20 -12.71
N TYR A 523 -16.46 11.29 -12.83
CA TYR A 523 -17.32 10.89 -11.73
C TYR A 523 -16.53 10.26 -10.57
N LYS A 524 -15.56 9.38 -10.88
CA LYS A 524 -14.68 8.76 -9.88
C LYS A 524 -13.89 9.79 -9.08
N LYS A 525 -13.46 10.89 -9.69
CA LYS A 525 -12.78 12.00 -9.01
C LYS A 525 -13.69 12.78 -8.05
N GLN A 526 -15.01 12.73 -8.26
CA GLN A 526 -15.98 13.43 -7.40
C GLN A 526 -16.35 12.60 -6.16
N ILE A 527 -16.46 11.28 -6.30
CA ILE A 527 -16.80 10.38 -5.19
C ILE A 527 -15.64 10.10 -4.24
N ASP A 528 -14.40 10.15 -4.74
CA ASP A 528 -13.26 9.66 -3.98
C ASP A 528 -12.12 10.69 -3.86
N PRO A 529 -12.07 11.48 -2.76
CA PRO A 529 -10.91 12.28 -2.42
C PRO A 529 -9.65 11.43 -2.16
N LEU A 530 -9.81 10.12 -1.88
CA LEU A 530 -8.76 9.14 -1.57
C LEU A 530 -8.30 8.33 -2.80
N ALA A 531 -8.94 8.48 -3.97
CA ALA A 531 -8.45 7.90 -5.22
C ALA A 531 -7.13 8.51 -5.71
N LYS A 532 -6.60 9.53 -5.01
CA LYS A 532 -5.27 10.12 -5.28
C LYS A 532 -4.10 9.22 -4.88
N SER A 533 -4.32 8.05 -4.29
CA SER A 533 -3.24 7.14 -3.90
C SER A 533 -3.54 5.67 -4.21
N MET A 534 -3.69 5.31 -5.48
CA MET A 534 -3.40 3.94 -5.98
C MET A 534 -2.84 3.98 -7.39
#